data_AF-A0A2E4EKW3-F1
#
_entry.id   AF-A0A2E4EKW3-F1
#
_cell.length_a   1.000
_cell.length_b   1.000
_cell.length_c   1.000
_cell.angle_alpha   90.00
_cell.angle_beta   90.00
_cell.angle_gamma   90.00
#
_symmetry.space_group_name_H-M   'P 1'
#
loop_
_entity.id
_entity.type
_entity.pdbx_description
1 polymer ?
#
loop_
_entity_poly.entity_id
_entity_poly.type
_entity_poly.pdbx_seq_one_letter_code
_entity_poly.pdbx_strand_id
1 'polypeptide(L)'
;MILGLSLLGIMIIILYLIYLLKRSKENRRGWKIRKTGNNYQEYAEFDSGKWRSLNFKFEMYSKEVPRHAIVIPKDWSNFPSWAQDKREVIILRLKEVLKEPTYTLLEKD
;
A
#
# COMPACT_ATOMS: atom_id res chain seq x y z
N MET A 1 -1.98 -32.86 -28.87
CA MET A 1 -0.97 -31.77 -28.75
C MET A 1 -1.56 -30.37 -28.97
N ILE A 2 -2.35 -30.13 -30.02
CA ILE A 2 -2.91 -28.81 -30.36
C ILE A 2 -3.82 -28.25 -29.24
N LEU A 3 -4.73 -29.07 -28.70
CA LEU A 3 -5.64 -28.66 -27.61
C LEU A 3 -4.91 -28.20 -26.33
N GLY A 4 -3.77 -28.82 -26.00
CA GLY A 4 -2.98 -28.45 -24.82
C GLY A 4 -2.28 -27.10 -24.97
N LEU A 5 -1.77 -26.80 -26.16
CA LEU A 5 -1.17 -25.50 -26.49
C LEU A 5 -2.21 -24.37 -26.49
N SER A 6 -3.43 -24.64 -27.00
CA SER A 6 -4.52 -23.67 -26.97
C SER A 6 -4.97 -23.33 -25.55
N LEU A 7 -5.07 -24.31 -24.65
CA LEU A 7 -5.42 -24.09 -23.25
C LEU A 7 -4.36 -23.25 -22.51
N LEU A 8 -3.07 -23.52 -22.75
CA LEU A 8 -1.97 -22.73 -22.18
C LEU A 8 -2.00 -21.29 -22.69
N GLY A 9 -2.26 -21.08 -23.99
CA GLY A 9 -2.39 -19.74 -24.56
C GLY A 9 -3.54 -18.94 -23.93
N ILE A 10 -4.71 -19.57 -23.76
CA ILE A 10 -5.87 -18.94 -23.11
C ILE A 10 -5.55 -18.59 -21.65
N MET A 11 -4.90 -19.51 -20.92
CA MET A 11 -4.50 -19.27 -19.53
C MET A 11 -3.57 -18.05 -19.40
N ILE A 12 -2.57 -17.91 -20.27
CA ILE A 12 -1.64 -16.77 -20.27
C ILE A 12 -2.41 -15.46 -20.56
N ILE A 13 -3.33 -15.46 -21.51
CA ILE A 13 -4.16 -14.29 -21.84
C ILE A 13 -5.01 -13.87 -20.64
N ILE A 14 -5.65 -14.82 -19.96
CA ILE A 14 -6.47 -14.54 -18.77
C ILE A 14 -5.62 -13.93 -17.65
N LEU A 15 -4.46 -14.52 -17.35
CA LEU A 15 -3.53 -13.99 -16.35
C LEU A 15 -3.06 -12.57 -16.69
N TYR A 16 -2.77 -12.31 -17.97
CA TYR A 16 -2.38 -10.99 -18.44
C TYR A 16 -3.50 -9.97 -18.30
N LEU A 17 -4.75 -10.33 -18.63
CA LEU A 17 -5.91 -9.47 -18.43
C LEU A 17 -6.15 -9.15 -16.95
N ILE A 18 -6.05 -10.14 -16.06
CA ILE A 18 -6.15 -9.93 -14.60
C ILE A 18 -5.06 -8.95 -14.12
N TYR A 19 -3.83 -9.09 -14.61
CA TYR A 19 -2.73 -8.17 -14.29
C TYR A 19 -3.05 -6.74 -14.75
N LEU A 20 -3.52 -6.56 -15.99
CA LEU A 20 -3.88 -5.25 -16.52
C LEU A 20 -5.02 -4.59 -15.74
N LEU A 21 -6.05 -5.36 -15.38
CA LEU A 21 -7.17 -4.86 -14.58
C LEU A 21 -6.72 -4.43 -13.18
N LYS A 22 -5.85 -5.21 -12.53
CA LYS A 22 -5.29 -4.87 -11.22
C LYS A 22 -4.49 -3.56 -11.30
N ARG A 23 -3.62 -3.43 -12.30
CA ARG A 23 -2.80 -2.23 -12.52
C ARG A 23 -3.64 -0.99 -12.84
N SER A 24 -4.68 -1.13 -13.66
CA SER A 24 -5.60 -0.03 -13.98
C SER A 24 -6.38 0.43 -12.75
N LYS A 25 -6.85 -0.51 -11.91
CA LYS A 25 -7.54 -0.19 -10.65
C LYS A 25 -6.61 0.58 -9.69
N GLU A 26 -5.34 0.19 -9.60
CA GLU A 26 -4.34 0.92 -8.81
C GLU A 26 -4.11 2.34 -9.35
N ASN A 27 -4.02 2.52 -10.66
CA ASN A 27 -3.85 3.84 -11.27
C ASN A 27 -5.10 4.75 -11.12
N ARG A 28 -6.31 4.19 -11.18
CA ARG A 28 -7.56 4.95 -11.02
C ARG A 28 -7.84 5.36 -9.58
N ARG A 29 -7.29 4.67 -8.58
CA ARG A 29 -7.53 4.96 -7.16
C ARG A 29 -7.04 6.34 -6.71
N GLY A 30 -6.10 6.94 -7.44
CA GLY A 30 -5.52 8.24 -7.07
C GLY A 30 -4.62 8.18 -5.82
N TRP A 31 -4.39 7.00 -5.24
CA TRP A 31 -3.47 6.80 -4.13
C TRP A 31 -2.79 5.43 -4.25
N LYS A 32 -1.62 5.31 -3.63
CA LYS A 32 -0.80 4.09 -3.65
C LYS A 32 0.08 4.03 -2.40
N ILE A 33 0.46 2.81 -2.03
CA ILE A 33 1.41 2.56 -0.94
C ILE A 33 2.59 1.81 -1.54
N ARG A 34 3.81 2.26 -1.24
CA ARG A 34 5.06 1.69 -1.73
C ARG A 34 6.02 1.48 -0.57
N LYS A 35 6.90 0.49 -0.71
CA LYS A 35 8.04 0.34 0.19
C LYS A 35 9.16 1.25 -0.31
N THR A 36 9.66 2.12 0.56
CA THR A 36 10.74 3.07 0.24
C THR A 36 11.94 2.75 1.13
N GLY A 37 12.93 2.08 0.53
CA GLY A 37 14.10 1.57 1.27
C GLY A 37 13.73 0.45 2.25
N ASN A 38 14.62 0.19 3.21
CA ASN A 38 14.44 -0.91 4.16
C ASN A 38 13.54 -0.56 5.35
N ASN A 39 13.44 0.73 5.71
CA ASN A 39 12.86 1.16 6.98
C ASN A 39 11.70 2.15 6.82
N TYR A 40 11.20 2.37 5.60
CA TYR A 40 10.07 3.26 5.38
C TYR A 40 9.02 2.67 4.44
N GLN A 41 7.78 3.00 4.73
CA GLN A 41 6.62 2.76 3.87
C GLN A 41 6.08 4.12 3.41
N GLU A 42 6.09 4.36 2.11
CA GLU A 42 5.55 5.57 1.51
C GLU A 42 4.06 5.39 1.20
N TYR A 43 3.24 6.30 1.72
CA TYR A 43 1.89 6.55 1.25
C TYR A 43 1.92 7.72 0.27
N ALA A 44 1.39 7.56 -0.94
CA ALA A 44 1.30 8.64 -1.91
C ALA A 44 -0.14 8.82 -2.41
N GLU A 45 -0.61 10.06 -2.47
CA GLU A 45 -1.94 10.45 -2.95
C GLU A 45 -1.81 11.56 -4.00
N PHE A 46 -2.63 11.48 -5.04
CA PHE A 46 -2.80 12.54 -6.02
C PHE A 46 -3.87 13.50 -5.53
N ASP A 47 -3.44 14.68 -5.10
CA ASP A 47 -4.28 15.70 -4.50
C ASP A 47 -4.00 17.06 -5.16
N SER A 48 -5.05 17.75 -5.59
CA SER A 48 -4.95 19.06 -6.27
C SER A 48 -3.97 19.09 -7.46
N GLY A 49 -3.98 18.06 -8.31
CA GLY A 49 -3.14 18.00 -9.51
C GLY A 49 -1.66 17.65 -9.26
N LYS A 50 -1.28 17.33 -8.01
CA LYS A 50 0.09 16.96 -7.64
C LYS A 50 0.10 15.67 -6.83
N TRP A 51 1.13 14.86 -7.01
CA TRP A 51 1.40 13.74 -6.12
C TRP A 51 2.04 14.27 -4.84
N ARG A 52 1.46 13.90 -3.70
CA ARG A 52 1.98 14.17 -2.36
C ARG A 52 2.24 12.84 -1.68
N SER A 53 3.26 12.77 -0.83
CA SER A 53 3.58 11.55 -0.10
C SER A 53 3.93 11.77 1.36
N LEU A 54 3.74 10.71 2.14
CA LEU A 54 4.04 10.59 3.56
C LEU A 54 4.87 9.34 3.76
N ASN A 55 5.91 9.42 4.58
CA ASN A 55 6.73 8.27 4.92
C ASN A 55 6.42 7.84 6.35
N PHE A 56 5.99 6.59 6.49
CA PHE A 56 5.81 5.92 7.78
C PHE A 56 7.01 5.04 8.06
N LYS A 57 7.43 4.96 9.32
CA LYS A 57 8.55 4.12 9.71
C LYS A 57 8.11 2.65 9.66
N PHE A 58 8.98 1.81 9.12
CA PHE A 58 8.79 0.38 8.95
C PHE A 58 9.83 -0.38 9.79
N GLU A 59 9.38 -1.30 10.62
CA GLU A 59 10.21 -2.14 11.47
C GLU A 59 10.00 -3.61 11.11
N MET A 60 11.04 -4.25 10.58
CA MET A 60 10.94 -5.63 10.10
C MET A 60 10.92 -6.67 11.23
N TYR A 61 11.50 -6.33 12.38
CA TYR A 61 11.64 -7.17 13.57
C TYR A 61 11.27 -6.39 14.81
N SER A 62 10.00 -5.98 14.92
CA SER A 62 9.53 -5.33 16.13
C SER A 62 9.49 -6.33 17.29
N LYS A 63 9.87 -5.89 18.49
CA LYS A 63 9.72 -6.71 19.71
C LYS A 63 8.26 -6.88 20.12
N GLU A 64 7.39 -6.01 19.65
CA GLU A 64 5.97 -5.95 20.04
C GLU A 64 5.08 -6.81 19.14
N VAL A 65 5.50 -7.08 17.89
CA VAL A 65 4.70 -7.82 16.91
C VAL A 65 5.55 -8.85 16.15
N PRO A 66 4.98 -10.01 15.79
CA PRO A 66 5.76 -11.15 15.30
C PRO A 66 6.38 -10.96 13.90
N ARG A 67 6.00 -9.91 13.15
CA ARG A 67 6.46 -9.67 11.78
C ARG A 67 6.78 -8.19 11.56
N HIS A 68 6.18 -7.59 10.53
CA HIS A 68 6.46 -6.23 10.15
C HIS A 68 5.54 -5.25 10.87
N ALA A 69 6.13 -4.29 11.57
CA ALA A 69 5.39 -3.18 12.15
C ALA A 69 5.50 -1.93 11.27
N ILE A 70 4.38 -1.24 11.12
CA ILE A 70 4.36 0.11 10.55
C ILE A 70 3.99 1.06 11.67
N VAL A 71 4.94 1.91 12.03
CA VAL A 71 4.80 2.85 13.14
C VAL A 71 4.12 4.11 12.62
N ILE A 72 2.92 4.35 13.12
CA ILE A 72 2.12 5.54 12.85
C ILE A 72 2.22 6.41 14.10
N PRO A 73 2.65 7.68 14.00
CA PRO A 73 2.61 8.57 15.15
C PRO A 73 1.16 8.90 15.51
N LYS A 74 0.84 8.94 16.82
CA LYS A 74 -0.48 9.39 17.30
C LYS A 74 -0.68 10.87 17.05
N ASP A 75 0.37 11.66 17.24
CA ASP A 75 0.36 13.07 16.90
C ASP A 75 0.63 13.28 15.41
N TRP A 76 -0.37 13.82 14.72
CA TRP A 76 -0.29 14.14 13.30
C TRP A 76 0.06 15.61 13.04
N SER A 77 0.26 16.43 14.08
CA SER A 77 0.59 17.85 13.96
C SER A 77 1.83 18.12 13.09
N ASN A 78 2.78 17.17 13.07
CA ASN A 78 4.00 17.23 12.28
C ASN A 78 3.82 16.86 10.80
N PHE A 79 2.67 16.31 10.41
CA PHE A 79 2.37 16.04 9.01
C PHE A 79 1.84 17.30 8.32
N PRO A 80 1.93 17.39 6.99
CA PRO A 80 1.29 18.47 6.24
C PRO A 80 -0.23 18.50 6.47
N SER A 81 -0.85 19.69 6.48
CA SER A 81 -2.29 19.87 6.76
C SER A 81 -3.21 18.94 5.96
N TRP A 82 -2.95 18.75 4.67
CA TRP A 82 -3.74 17.86 3.81
C TRP A 82 -3.81 16.41 4.33
N ALA A 83 -2.76 15.95 5.00
CA ALA A 83 -2.68 14.62 5.58
C ALA A 83 -3.38 14.56 6.93
N GLN A 84 -3.29 15.64 7.72
CA GLN A 84 -3.99 15.76 9.01
C GLN A 84 -5.50 15.65 8.81
N ASP A 85 -6.04 16.41 7.86
CA ASP A 85 -7.48 16.44 7.54
C ASP A 85 -7.99 15.07 7.06
N LYS A 86 -7.10 14.26 6.45
CA LYS A 86 -7.41 12.93 5.90
C LYS A 86 -6.89 11.78 6.76
N ARG A 87 -6.50 12.01 8.03
CA ARG A 87 -5.88 11.02 8.91
C ARG A 87 -6.61 9.67 8.89
N GLU A 88 -7.90 9.68 9.20
CA GLU A 88 -8.70 8.45 9.30
C GLU A 88 -8.76 7.69 7.98
N VAL A 89 -8.90 8.42 6.88
CA VAL A 89 -8.94 7.85 5.52
C VAL A 89 -7.60 7.21 5.17
N ILE A 90 -6.49 7.86 5.49
CA ILE A 90 -5.14 7.34 5.24
C ILE A 90 -4.89 6.08 6.07
N ILE A 91 -5.24 6.07 7.36
CA ILE A 91 -5.11 4.90 8.23
C ILE A 91 -5.95 3.74 7.70
N LEU A 92 -7.18 4.00 7.26
CA LEU A 92 -8.05 2.98 6.66
C LEU A 92 -7.43 2.39 5.39
N ARG A 93 -6.91 3.23 4.49
CA ARG A 93 -6.21 2.79 3.27
C ARG A 93 -4.94 1.99 3.57
N LEU A 94 -4.20 2.37 4.62
CA LEU A 94 -3.05 1.59 5.11
C LEU A 94 -3.52 0.20 5.57
N LYS A 95 -4.57 0.11 6.39
CA LYS A 95 -5.16 -1.16 6.84
C LYS A 95 -5.65 -2.04 5.69
N GLU A 96 -6.23 -1.45 4.65
CA GLU A 96 -6.71 -2.19 3.49
C GLU A 96 -5.59 -2.90 2.70
N VAL A 97 -4.41 -2.29 2.64
CA VAL A 97 -3.27 -2.81 1.87
C VAL A 97 -2.33 -3.64 2.74
N LEU A 98 -2.08 -3.19 3.97
CA LEU A 98 -1.11 -3.74 4.90
C LEU A 98 -1.84 -4.64 5.89
N LYS A 99 -2.22 -5.81 5.39
CA LYS A 99 -3.06 -6.78 6.13
C LYS A 99 -2.24 -7.66 7.06
N GLU A 100 -2.88 -8.02 8.17
CA GLU A 100 -2.43 -9.10 9.03
C GLU A 100 -2.44 -10.46 8.29
N PRO A 101 -1.58 -11.41 8.69
CA PRO A 101 -0.58 -11.31 9.76
C PRO A 101 0.73 -10.64 9.31
N THR A 102 0.85 -10.31 8.02
CA THR A 102 2.13 -9.85 7.42
C THR A 102 2.56 -8.50 7.95
N TYR A 103 1.62 -7.58 8.15
CA TYR A 103 1.85 -6.24 8.66
C TYR A 103 0.95 -5.98 9.86
N THR A 104 1.49 -5.29 10.86
CA THR A 104 0.73 -4.75 12.00
C THR A 104 0.97 -3.25 12.08
N LEU A 105 -0.10 -2.48 12.22
CA LEU A 105 -0.01 -1.03 12.40
C LEU A 105 0.09 -0.73 13.89
N LEU A 106 1.16 -0.05 14.29
CA LEU A 106 1.41 0.34 15.67
C LEU A 106 1.29 1.85 15.80
N GLU A 107 0.34 2.30 16.61
CA GLU A 107 0.21 3.71 16.96
C GLU A 107 1.14 4.04 18.14
N LYS A 108 2.18 4.84 17.89
CA LYS A 108 3.18 5.25 18.90
C LYS A 108 3.19 6.77 19.08
N ASP A 109 3.58 7.22 20.27
CA ASP A 109 3.69 8.64 20.62
C ASP A 109 5.05 9.22 20.19
#